data_AF-A0A257Q0D8-F1
#
_entry.id   AF-A0A257Q0D8-F1
#
_cell.length_a   1.000
_cell.length_b   1.000
_cell.length_c   1.000
_cell.angle_alpha   90.00
_cell.angle_beta   90.00
_cell.angle_gamma   90.00
#
_symmetry.space_group_name_H-M   'P 1'
#
loop_
_entity.id
_entity.type
_entity.pdbx_description
1 polymer ?
#
loop_
_entity_poly.entity_id
_entity_poly.type
_entity_poly.pdbx_seq_one_letter_code
_entity_poly.pdbx_strand_id
1 'polypeptide(L)'
;MLEPNAPPPPFMRRPQVTSLALLRLANAYVVAGEELIGRPWRLSAGAVRRGLATLQGGLLGTASAETVLASLGEEAFNLLFNLAIAVPDSISNIAAGLDASGPDPMSGYDLPISGADPVEHGMLLELGPERAPFVLPARILDASQGFAAWYIDCAQAAALLEPAMAAAFEPVDCGGGRTMALLLGTDSRVGDLGRHHAVQLALSLSPHGGVSDPGAFYFRTVVSGAYSIEPSRRAWGLQQDKFKDLNLVYRADSARFFTGHGGAGNFSIRFPRFGKLRSEDVALPVYALRAPDEVDMLDGPVRLILNRSGAGEGVQVGGSVALTLGDKASATCFCSAGIGCLCETLSALGLDRVQPAANGWTERMRGTLAAATPV
;
A
#
# COMPACT_ATOMS: atom_id res chain seq x y z
N MET A 1 -59.20 4.85 -40.76
CA MET A 1 -58.51 5.30 -39.54
C MET A 1 -58.02 4.06 -38.83
N LEU A 2 -56.73 3.76 -38.96
CA LEU A 2 -56.05 2.66 -38.26
C LEU A 2 -55.13 3.32 -37.22
N GLU A 3 -55.30 2.95 -35.96
CA GLU A 3 -54.49 3.45 -34.85
C GLU A 3 -53.01 3.04 -35.02
N PRO A 4 -52.04 3.88 -34.62
CA PRO A 4 -50.62 3.54 -34.70
C PRO A 4 -50.26 2.55 -33.58
N ASN A 5 -49.59 1.46 -33.98
CA ASN A 5 -49.05 0.40 -33.14
C ASN A 5 -48.34 0.92 -31.88
N ALA A 6 -48.80 0.47 -30.71
CA ALA A 6 -48.06 0.60 -29.46
C ALA A 6 -46.74 -0.21 -29.54
N PRO A 7 -45.62 0.32 -29.03
CA PRO A 7 -44.35 -0.40 -29.00
C PRO A 7 -44.45 -1.65 -28.12
N PRO A 8 -43.84 -2.78 -28.52
CA PRO A 8 -43.85 -3.99 -27.71
C PRO A 8 -43.17 -3.75 -26.36
N PRO A 9 -43.63 -4.39 -25.27
CA PRO A 9 -43.01 -4.25 -23.97
C PRO A 9 -41.54 -4.71 -24.00
N PRO A 10 -40.66 -4.07 -23.22
CA PRO A 10 -39.24 -4.42 -23.20
C PRO A 10 -39.07 -5.89 -22.79
N PHE A 11 -38.48 -6.69 -23.68
CA PHE A 11 -38.07 -8.05 -23.37
C PHE A 11 -37.00 -8.01 -22.27
N MET A 12 -37.36 -8.44 -21.06
CA MET A 12 -36.37 -8.78 -20.03
C MET A 12 -35.55 -9.97 -20.53
N ARG A 13 -34.37 -9.69 -21.11
CA ARG A 13 -33.37 -10.73 -21.38
C ARG A 13 -32.94 -11.30 -20.04
N ARG A 14 -33.22 -12.59 -19.80
CA ARG A 14 -32.62 -13.32 -18.68
C ARG A 14 -31.09 -13.18 -18.81
N PRO A 15 -30.36 -12.85 -17.73
CA PRO A 15 -28.91 -12.83 -17.78
C PRO A 15 -28.43 -14.22 -18.20
N GLN A 16 -27.85 -14.30 -19.40
CA GLN A 16 -27.24 -15.53 -19.86
C GLN A 16 -25.86 -15.60 -19.22
N VAL A 17 -25.69 -16.54 -18.30
CA VAL A 17 -24.36 -16.90 -17.78
C VAL A 17 -23.54 -17.37 -18.99
N THR A 18 -22.52 -16.59 -19.35
CA THR A 18 -21.65 -16.91 -20.47
C THR A 18 -20.60 -17.94 -20.03
N SER A 19 -20.05 -18.71 -20.97
CA SER A 19 -18.92 -19.61 -20.69
C SER A 19 -17.72 -18.84 -20.08
N LEU A 20 -17.58 -17.56 -20.44
CA LEU A 20 -16.58 -16.65 -19.86
C LEU A 20 -16.84 -16.37 -18.38
N ALA A 21 -18.09 -16.15 -17.99
CA ALA A 21 -18.47 -15.97 -16.60
C ALA A 21 -18.20 -17.24 -15.78
N LEU A 22 -18.43 -18.42 -16.35
CA LEU A 22 -18.10 -19.70 -15.71
C LEU A 22 -16.58 -19.89 -15.56
N LEU A 23 -15.78 -19.53 -16.57
CA LEU A 23 -14.33 -19.61 -16.51
C LEU A 23 -13.74 -18.65 -15.46
N ARG A 24 -14.25 -17.41 -15.40
CA ARG A 24 -13.88 -16.43 -14.37
C ARG A 24 -14.21 -16.93 -12.97
N LEU A 25 -15.40 -17.51 -12.80
CA LEU A 25 -15.80 -18.11 -11.52
C LEU A 25 -14.90 -19.29 -11.14
N ALA A 26 -14.55 -20.16 -12.09
CA ALA A 26 -13.65 -21.29 -11.84
C ALA A 26 -12.24 -20.81 -11.46
N ASN A 27 -11.70 -19.81 -12.15
CA ASN A 27 -10.41 -19.22 -11.81
C ASN A 27 -10.43 -18.58 -10.42
N ALA A 28 -11.47 -17.81 -10.10
CA ALA A 28 -11.67 -17.24 -8.77
C ALA A 28 -11.76 -18.31 -7.69
N TYR A 29 -12.38 -19.46 -7.97
CA TYR A 29 -12.45 -20.59 -7.04
C TYR A 29 -11.07 -21.25 -6.80
N VAL A 30 -10.25 -21.39 -7.85
CA VAL A 30 -8.88 -21.90 -7.71
C VAL A 30 -8.01 -20.94 -6.90
N VAL A 31 -8.01 -19.66 -7.26
CA VAL A 31 -7.31 -18.60 -6.51
C VAL A 31 -7.78 -18.55 -5.06
N ALA A 32 -9.09 -18.70 -4.83
CA ALA A 32 -9.65 -18.78 -3.48
C ALA A 32 -9.10 -19.99 -2.70
N GLY A 33 -8.94 -21.15 -3.34
CA GLY A 33 -8.30 -22.31 -2.72
C GLY A 33 -6.83 -22.05 -2.37
N GLU A 34 -6.07 -21.47 -3.29
CA GLU A 34 -4.65 -21.15 -3.07
C GLU A 34 -4.43 -20.11 -1.95
N GLU A 35 -5.29 -19.11 -1.88
CA GLU A 35 -5.23 -18.07 -0.84
C GLU A 35 -5.79 -18.59 0.50
N LEU A 36 -7.00 -19.15 0.54
CA LEU A 36 -7.65 -19.56 1.79
C LEU A 36 -7.01 -20.80 2.43
N ILE A 37 -6.40 -21.68 1.65
CA ILE A 37 -5.76 -22.91 2.18
C ILE A 37 -4.24 -22.80 2.11
N GLY A 38 -3.71 -22.39 0.95
CA GLY A 38 -2.28 -22.34 0.72
C GLY A 38 -1.57 -21.29 1.58
N ARG A 39 -2.14 -20.10 1.77
CA ARG A 39 -1.51 -19.04 2.57
C ARG A 39 -1.43 -19.41 4.06
N PRO A 40 -2.50 -19.88 4.74
CA PRO A 40 -2.38 -20.38 6.11
C PRO A 40 -1.34 -21.49 6.27
N TRP A 41 -1.24 -22.39 5.29
CA TRP A 41 -0.24 -23.46 5.29
C TRP A 41 1.19 -22.90 5.18
N ARG A 42 1.43 -21.97 4.25
CA ARG A 42 2.74 -21.31 4.09
C ARG A 42 3.15 -20.55 5.35
N LEU A 43 2.24 -19.79 5.96
CA LEU A 43 2.45 -19.08 7.22
C LEU A 43 2.81 -20.05 8.35
N SER A 44 2.04 -21.14 8.49
CA SER A 44 2.28 -22.18 9.51
C SER A 44 3.63 -22.87 9.31
N ALA A 45 3.95 -23.26 8.07
CA ALA A 45 5.23 -23.89 7.75
C ALA A 45 6.41 -22.94 7.99
N GLY A 46 6.26 -21.65 7.68
CA GLY A 46 7.23 -20.61 7.97
C GLY A 46 7.49 -20.47 9.47
N ALA A 47 6.43 -20.37 10.27
CA ALA A 47 6.50 -20.28 11.73
C ALA A 47 7.17 -21.54 12.35
N VAL A 48 6.82 -22.74 11.88
CA VAL A 48 7.44 -24.00 12.35
C VAL A 48 8.94 -24.02 12.03
N ARG A 49 9.35 -23.66 10.80
CA ARG A 49 10.78 -23.62 10.43
C ARG A 49 11.56 -22.64 11.31
N ARG A 50 11.00 -21.47 11.60
CA ARG A 50 11.61 -20.48 12.51
C ARG A 50 11.68 -21.00 13.95
N GLY A 51 10.61 -21.61 14.45
CA GLY A 51 10.58 -22.23 15.77
C GLY A 51 11.63 -23.33 15.92
N LEU A 52 11.79 -24.18 14.90
CA LEU A 52 12.83 -25.21 14.85
C LEU A 52 14.24 -24.62 14.87
N ALA A 53 14.49 -23.53 14.13
CA ALA A 53 15.77 -22.83 14.15
C ALA A 53 16.10 -22.27 15.55
N THR A 54 15.10 -21.71 16.25
CA THR A 54 15.24 -21.24 17.63
C THR A 54 15.56 -22.40 18.59
N LEU A 55 14.85 -23.51 18.49
CA LEU A 55 15.11 -24.72 19.28
C LEU A 55 16.51 -25.27 19.03
N GLN A 56 16.94 -25.31 17.77
CA GLN A 56 18.28 -25.74 17.39
C GLN A 56 19.35 -24.84 18.03
N GLY A 57 19.18 -23.51 18.00
CA GLY A 57 20.08 -22.58 18.69
C GLY A 57 20.13 -22.83 20.20
N GLY A 58 18.99 -23.08 20.84
CA GLY A 58 18.91 -23.46 22.24
C GLY A 58 19.68 -24.74 22.57
N LEU A 59 19.51 -25.79 21.76
CA LEU A 59 20.21 -27.07 21.91
C LEU A 59 21.72 -26.95 21.72
N LEU A 60 22.16 -26.04 20.84
CA LEU A 60 23.58 -25.73 20.62
C LEU A 60 24.18 -24.83 21.72
N GLY A 61 23.39 -24.44 22.73
CA GLY A 61 23.83 -23.62 23.86
C GLY A 61 24.00 -22.14 23.51
N THR A 62 23.51 -21.68 22.36
CA THR A 62 23.62 -20.26 21.97
C THR A 62 22.56 -19.38 22.63
N ALA A 63 21.57 -19.99 23.32
CA ALA A 63 20.49 -19.29 24.00
C ALA A 63 20.04 -20.04 25.27
N SER A 64 19.56 -19.32 26.29
CA SER A 64 18.97 -19.92 27.49
C SER A 64 17.58 -20.52 27.20
N ALA A 65 17.15 -21.49 28.01
CA ALA A 65 15.81 -22.08 27.91
C ALA A 65 14.68 -21.03 27.99
N GLU A 66 14.82 -20.03 28.87
CA GLU A 66 13.86 -18.92 28.96
C GLU A 66 13.79 -18.11 27.66
N THR A 67 14.94 -17.83 27.04
CA THR A 67 15.00 -17.11 25.76
C THR A 67 14.31 -17.93 24.66
N VAL A 68 14.56 -19.24 24.62
CA VAL A 68 13.93 -20.14 23.66
C VAL A 68 12.41 -20.16 23.82
N LEU A 69 11.91 -20.30 25.05
CA LEU A 69 10.47 -20.30 25.34
C LEU A 69 9.82 -18.96 24.98
N ALA A 70 10.45 -17.84 25.33
CA ALA A 70 9.94 -16.51 24.98
C ALA A 70 9.86 -16.32 23.45
N SER A 71 10.91 -16.71 22.71
CA SER A 71 10.91 -16.65 21.25
C SER A 71 9.88 -17.58 20.60
N LEU A 72 9.64 -18.77 21.15
CA LEU A 72 8.57 -19.65 20.66
C LEU A 72 7.18 -19.07 20.92
N GLY A 73 6.96 -18.47 22.09
CA GLY A 73 5.71 -17.77 22.41
C GLY A 73 5.46 -16.59 21.46
N GLU A 74 6.52 -15.83 21.13
CA GLU A 74 6.47 -14.74 20.16
C GLU A 74 6.14 -15.23 18.75
N GLU A 75 6.78 -16.30 18.28
CA GLU A 75 6.47 -16.90 16.97
C GLU A 75 5.04 -17.47 16.93
N ALA A 76 4.54 -18.05 18.02
CA ALA A 76 3.16 -18.52 18.10
C ALA A 76 2.16 -17.35 18.02
N PHE A 77 2.44 -16.23 18.70
CA PHE A 77 1.62 -15.02 18.60
C PHE A 77 1.66 -14.44 17.18
N ASN A 78 2.85 -14.34 16.56
CA ASN A 78 2.99 -13.89 15.18
C ASN A 78 2.20 -14.79 14.21
N LEU A 79 2.25 -16.11 14.39
CA LEU A 79 1.46 -17.03 13.57
C LEU A 79 -0.04 -16.78 13.72
N LEU A 80 -0.54 -16.70 14.95
CA LEU A 80 -1.97 -16.45 15.20
C LEU A 80 -2.42 -15.11 14.61
N PHE A 81 -1.61 -14.07 14.74
CA PHE A 81 -1.90 -12.77 14.15
C PHE A 81 -1.95 -12.83 12.62
N ASN A 82 -0.94 -13.44 11.98
CA ASN A 82 -0.90 -13.58 10.52
C ASN A 82 -2.06 -14.46 9.99
N LEU A 83 -2.46 -15.49 10.73
CA LEU A 83 -3.62 -16.31 10.38
C LEU A 83 -4.94 -15.54 10.49
N ALA A 84 -5.08 -14.70 11.52
CA ALA A 84 -6.29 -13.89 11.74
C ALA A 84 -6.53 -12.88 10.60
N ILE A 85 -5.46 -12.34 10.02
CA ILE A 85 -5.54 -11.41 8.88
C ILE A 85 -5.60 -12.12 7.53
N ALA A 86 -5.06 -13.33 7.41
CA ALA A 86 -4.96 -14.04 6.12
C ALA A 86 -6.32 -14.31 5.47
N VAL A 87 -7.32 -14.74 6.25
CA VAL A 87 -8.65 -15.08 5.69
C VAL A 87 -9.41 -13.83 5.23
N PRO A 88 -9.57 -12.75 6.03
CA PRO A 88 -10.20 -11.52 5.56
C PRO A 88 -9.51 -10.92 4.33
N ASP A 89 -8.17 -10.92 4.33
CA ASP A 89 -7.38 -10.39 3.23
C ASP A 89 -7.56 -11.23 1.94
N SER A 90 -7.55 -12.56 2.08
CA SER A 90 -7.85 -13.46 0.96
C SER A 90 -9.25 -13.21 0.39
N ILE A 91 -10.27 -13.07 1.24
CA ILE A 91 -11.64 -12.79 0.81
C ILE A 91 -11.72 -11.45 0.07
N SER A 92 -11.08 -10.39 0.59
CA SER A 92 -11.07 -9.09 -0.07
C SER A 92 -10.43 -9.16 -1.46
N ASN A 93 -9.29 -9.85 -1.57
CA ASN A 93 -8.60 -10.03 -2.84
C ASN A 93 -9.41 -10.85 -3.85
N ILE A 94 -10.10 -11.91 -3.42
CA ILE A 94 -10.99 -12.70 -4.27
C ILE A 94 -12.18 -11.86 -4.73
N ALA A 95 -12.81 -11.11 -3.82
CA ALA A 95 -13.95 -10.26 -4.13
C ALA A 95 -13.58 -9.16 -5.14
N ALA A 96 -12.47 -8.46 -4.92
CA ALA A 96 -11.96 -7.46 -5.85
C ALA A 96 -11.65 -8.06 -7.24
N GLY A 97 -11.14 -9.29 -7.31
CA GLY A 97 -10.89 -9.99 -8.57
C GLY A 97 -12.16 -10.41 -9.32
N LEU A 98 -13.28 -10.59 -8.62
CA LEU A 98 -14.59 -10.91 -9.23
C LEU A 98 -15.26 -9.67 -9.82
N ASP A 99 -15.09 -8.51 -9.19
CA ASP A 99 -15.67 -7.24 -9.63
C ASP A 99 -14.85 -6.58 -10.76
N ALA A 100 -13.55 -6.86 -10.83
CA ALA A 100 -12.70 -6.37 -11.90
C ALA A 100 -13.16 -6.88 -13.27
N SER A 101 -13.50 -5.95 -14.17
CA SER A 101 -13.71 -6.22 -15.60
C SER A 101 -12.34 -6.49 -16.25
N GLY A 102 -11.71 -7.61 -15.91
CA GLY A 102 -10.39 -7.98 -16.42
C GLY A 102 -10.38 -8.13 -17.95
N PRO A 103 -9.19 -7.98 -18.58
CA PRO A 103 -9.00 -8.13 -20.02
C PRO A 103 -9.57 -9.47 -20.51
N ASP A 104 -10.04 -9.48 -21.75
CA ASP A 104 -10.64 -10.65 -22.38
C ASP A 104 -9.73 -11.87 -22.23
N PRO A 105 -10.14 -12.94 -21.52
CA PRO A 105 -9.39 -14.19 -21.42
C PRO A 105 -9.00 -14.79 -22.78
N MET A 106 -9.64 -14.34 -23.87
CA MET A 106 -9.35 -14.74 -25.24
C MET A 106 -8.27 -13.89 -25.95
N SER A 107 -7.84 -12.74 -25.41
CA SER A 107 -6.83 -11.90 -26.07
C SER A 107 -5.40 -12.44 -25.97
N GLY A 108 -5.19 -13.53 -25.24
CA GLY A 108 -3.90 -14.20 -25.04
C GLY A 108 -3.83 -15.64 -25.57
N TYR A 109 -4.75 -16.07 -26.44
CA TYR A 109 -4.66 -17.39 -27.08
C TYR A 109 -3.59 -17.41 -28.20
N ASP A 110 -2.33 -17.18 -27.83
CA ASP A 110 -1.20 -17.80 -28.53
C ASP A 110 -0.93 -19.12 -27.80
N LEU A 111 -1.14 -20.25 -28.49
CA LEU A 111 -0.93 -21.59 -27.94
C LEU A 111 0.56 -21.78 -27.57
N PRO A 112 0.92 -21.87 -26.28
CA PRO A 112 2.32 -22.06 -25.89
C PRO A 112 2.73 -23.52 -26.07
N ILE A 113 3.92 -23.73 -26.64
CA ILE A 113 4.58 -25.04 -26.64
C ILE A 113 5.00 -25.33 -25.19
N SER A 114 4.50 -26.42 -24.62
CA SER A 114 4.83 -26.84 -23.25
C SER A 114 6.34 -26.89 -23.03
N GLY A 115 6.85 -26.01 -22.14
CA GLY A 115 8.24 -25.99 -21.69
C GLY A 115 9.21 -25.04 -22.41
N ALA A 116 8.73 -24.15 -23.29
CA ALA A 116 9.60 -23.25 -24.06
C ALA A 116 9.44 -21.75 -23.77
N ASP A 117 8.43 -21.31 -23.03
CA ASP A 117 8.29 -19.88 -22.73
C ASP A 117 9.13 -19.48 -21.51
N PRO A 118 9.94 -18.40 -21.61
CA PRO A 118 10.55 -17.80 -20.43
C PRO A 118 9.42 -17.42 -19.47
N VAL A 119 9.53 -17.86 -18.22
CA VAL A 119 8.64 -17.45 -17.12
C VAL A 119 8.47 -15.94 -17.23
N GLU A 120 7.24 -15.45 -17.48
CA GLU A 120 6.98 -14.01 -17.66
C GLU A 120 7.54 -13.25 -16.46
N HIS A 121 8.73 -12.66 -16.65
CA HIS A 121 9.42 -11.88 -15.63
C HIS A 121 8.86 -10.46 -15.65
N GLY A 122 7.55 -10.33 -15.39
CA GLY A 122 6.93 -9.05 -15.12
C GLY A 122 6.75 -8.11 -16.33
N MET A 123 6.02 -7.02 -16.12
CA MET A 123 5.87 -5.96 -17.13
C MET A 123 7.13 -5.08 -17.14
N LEU A 124 7.79 -4.99 -18.30
CA LEU A 124 8.93 -4.11 -18.52
C LEU A 124 8.46 -2.73 -19.01
N LEU A 125 8.90 -1.68 -18.33
CA LEU A 125 8.69 -0.28 -18.68
C LEU A 125 10.04 0.37 -19.02
N GLU A 126 10.11 1.12 -20.12
CA GLU A 126 11.29 1.91 -20.47
C GLU A 126 11.15 3.35 -19.95
N LEU A 127 11.91 3.74 -18.94
CA LEU A 127 11.75 5.03 -18.26
C LEU A 127 12.67 6.14 -18.81
N GLY A 128 12.10 7.34 -18.93
CA GLY A 128 12.85 8.56 -19.26
C GLY A 128 13.44 8.58 -20.68
N PRO A 129 14.18 9.64 -21.03
CA PRO A 129 14.76 9.80 -22.37
C PRO A 129 15.83 8.74 -22.69
N GLU A 130 16.45 8.16 -21.65
CA GLU A 130 17.48 7.11 -21.78
C GLU A 130 16.89 5.70 -21.85
N ARG A 131 15.55 5.54 -21.78
CA ARG A 131 14.84 4.25 -21.84
C ARG A 131 15.38 3.22 -20.83
N ALA A 132 15.62 3.67 -19.61
CA ALA A 132 16.11 2.79 -18.54
C ALA A 132 15.06 1.71 -18.22
N PRO A 133 15.41 0.41 -18.20
CA PRO A 133 14.45 -0.66 -17.96
C PRO A 133 13.98 -0.67 -16.50
N PHE A 134 12.67 -0.82 -16.31
CA PHE A 134 12.01 -0.94 -15.02
C PHE A 134 11.01 -2.09 -15.04
N VAL A 135 11.02 -2.95 -14.04
CA VAL A 135 10.22 -4.18 -14.04
C VAL A 135 9.16 -4.14 -12.95
N LEU A 136 7.95 -4.58 -13.31
CA LEU A 136 6.83 -4.80 -12.39
C LEU A 136 6.56 -6.29 -12.20
N PRO A 137 6.26 -6.78 -10.98
CA PRO A 137 6.08 -6.01 -9.76
C PRO A 137 7.41 -5.44 -9.24
N ALA A 138 7.38 -4.18 -8.79
CA ALA A 138 8.56 -3.53 -8.24
C ALA A 138 8.84 -4.05 -6.83
N ARG A 139 10.09 -4.43 -6.53
CA ARG A 139 10.46 -5.04 -5.26
C ARG A 139 10.99 -4.00 -4.27
N ILE A 140 10.56 -4.15 -3.04
CA ILE A 140 11.16 -3.53 -1.85
C ILE A 140 11.91 -4.66 -1.15
N LEU A 141 13.24 -4.63 -1.17
CA LEU A 141 14.06 -5.68 -0.57
C LEU A 141 14.43 -5.37 0.87
N ASP A 142 14.61 -4.08 1.16
CA ASP A 142 14.91 -3.62 2.50
C ASP A 142 14.53 -2.15 2.69
N ALA A 143 13.62 -1.91 3.62
CA ALA A 143 13.24 -0.59 4.07
C ALA A 143 12.93 -0.57 5.57
N SER A 144 12.85 0.62 6.17
CA SER A 144 12.20 0.82 7.46
C SER A 144 11.05 1.79 7.30
N GLN A 145 9.99 1.65 8.09
CA GLN A 145 8.84 2.54 8.02
C GLN A 145 8.30 2.86 9.41
N GLY A 146 8.08 4.14 9.67
CA GLY A 146 7.25 4.62 10.78
C GLY A 146 5.92 5.13 10.26
N PHE A 147 4.86 4.95 11.03
CA PHE A 147 3.56 5.57 10.74
C PHE A 147 2.94 6.18 11.99
N ALA A 148 2.10 7.17 11.76
CA ALA A 148 1.23 7.80 12.75
C ALA A 148 -0.15 7.96 12.12
N ALA A 149 -1.20 7.55 12.82
CA ALA A 149 -2.57 7.56 12.34
C ALA A 149 -3.44 8.51 13.17
N TRP A 150 -4.27 9.30 12.50
CA TRP A 150 -5.27 10.18 13.11
C TRP A 150 -6.64 9.92 12.50
N TYR A 151 -7.68 10.24 13.24
CA TYR A 151 -9.04 10.35 12.70
C TYR A 151 -9.33 11.82 12.43
N ILE A 152 -9.61 12.13 11.16
CA ILE A 152 -9.98 13.48 10.68
C ILE A 152 -11.41 13.45 10.15
N ASP A 153 -12.04 14.63 9.99
CA ASP A 153 -13.40 14.69 9.44
C ASP A 153 -13.42 14.22 7.98
N CYS A 154 -14.39 13.37 7.60
CA CYS A 154 -14.54 12.90 6.22
C CYS A 154 -14.71 14.08 5.25
N ALA A 155 -15.39 15.15 5.66
CA ALA A 155 -15.55 16.35 4.84
C ALA A 155 -14.20 17.07 4.57
N GLN A 156 -13.31 17.09 5.56
CA GLN A 156 -11.96 17.65 5.37
C GLN A 156 -11.14 16.77 4.43
N ALA A 157 -11.19 15.43 4.61
CA ALA A 157 -10.51 14.49 3.72
C ALA A 157 -11.01 14.59 2.27
N ALA A 158 -12.33 14.66 2.07
CA ALA A 158 -12.94 14.84 0.75
C ALA A 158 -12.51 16.15 0.08
N ALA A 159 -12.37 17.24 0.85
CA ALA A 159 -11.91 18.53 0.33
C ALA A 159 -10.45 18.52 -0.14
N LEU A 160 -9.65 17.52 0.24
CA LEU A 160 -8.29 17.33 -0.28
C LEU A 160 -8.26 16.61 -1.63
N LEU A 161 -9.35 15.93 -2.01
CA LEU A 161 -9.38 15.16 -3.25
C LEU A 161 -9.59 16.10 -4.44
N GLU A 162 -8.76 15.93 -5.47
CA GLU A 162 -9.00 16.59 -6.75
C GLU A 162 -10.31 16.10 -7.37
N PRO A 163 -10.98 16.88 -8.25
CA PRO A 163 -12.30 16.53 -8.77
C PRO A 163 -12.40 15.13 -9.39
N ALA A 164 -11.39 14.68 -10.13
CA ALA A 164 -11.36 13.35 -10.72
C ALA A 164 -11.24 12.24 -9.66
N MET A 165 -10.53 12.51 -8.56
CA MET A 165 -10.35 11.56 -7.45
C MET A 165 -11.65 11.50 -6.62
N ALA A 166 -12.26 12.64 -6.33
CA ALA A 166 -13.54 12.72 -5.63
C ALA A 166 -14.71 12.07 -6.41
N ALA A 167 -14.62 12.05 -7.74
CA ALA A 167 -15.61 11.39 -8.60
C ALA A 167 -15.51 9.85 -8.58
N ALA A 168 -14.34 9.31 -8.25
CA ALA A 168 -14.08 7.87 -8.26
C ALA A 168 -14.06 7.24 -6.86
N PHE A 169 -13.69 8.03 -5.85
CA PHE A 169 -13.49 7.53 -4.48
C PHE A 169 -14.11 8.44 -3.44
N GLU A 170 -14.39 7.85 -2.28
CA GLU A 170 -14.83 8.55 -1.08
C GLU A 170 -14.01 8.16 0.15
N PRO A 171 -13.87 9.06 1.14
CA PRO A 171 -13.25 8.71 2.41
C PRO A 171 -14.03 7.61 3.15
N VAL A 172 -13.31 6.62 3.68
CA VAL A 172 -13.92 5.55 4.48
C VAL A 172 -14.31 6.10 5.84
N ASP A 173 -15.61 6.14 6.15
CA ASP A 173 -16.10 6.51 7.48
C ASP A 173 -15.83 5.38 8.48
N CYS A 174 -14.86 5.61 9.37
CA CYS A 174 -14.49 4.74 10.48
C CYS A 174 -15.40 4.95 11.71
N GLY A 175 -16.44 5.77 11.58
CA GLY A 175 -17.44 6.08 12.61
C GLY A 175 -17.51 7.56 12.94
N GLY A 176 -18.74 8.08 13.01
CA GLY A 176 -19.00 9.46 13.43
C GLY A 176 -18.55 10.51 12.42
N GLY A 177 -18.53 10.17 11.11
CA GLY A 177 -18.12 11.07 10.04
C GLY A 177 -16.62 11.31 10.01
N ARG A 178 -15.81 10.34 10.44
CA ARG A 178 -14.35 10.47 10.51
C ARG A 178 -13.66 9.38 9.73
N THR A 179 -12.60 9.75 9.03
CA THR A 179 -11.74 8.83 8.28
C THR A 179 -10.33 8.81 8.84
N MET A 180 -9.58 7.77 8.50
CA MET A 180 -8.18 7.64 8.90
C MET A 180 -7.25 8.41 7.96
N ALA A 181 -6.41 9.26 8.53
CA ALA A 181 -5.26 9.88 7.87
C ALA A 181 -3.96 9.33 8.47
N LEU A 182 -3.00 9.00 7.60
CA LEU A 182 -1.71 8.39 7.97
C LEU A 182 -0.57 9.29 7.52
N LEU A 183 0.33 9.63 8.44
CA LEU A 183 1.63 10.22 8.10
C LEU A 183 2.71 9.16 8.25
N LEU A 184 3.38 8.84 7.16
CA LEU A 184 4.40 7.81 7.08
C LEU A 184 5.78 8.43 6.85
N GLY A 185 6.80 7.83 7.45
CA GLY A 185 8.20 8.07 7.15
C GLY A 185 8.86 6.76 6.73
N THR A 186 9.40 6.70 5.51
CA THR A 186 10.00 5.48 4.95
C THR A 186 11.47 5.71 4.62
N ASP A 187 12.33 4.77 5.02
CA ASP A 187 13.74 4.68 4.62
C ASP A 187 13.91 3.50 3.66
N SER A 188 13.95 3.76 2.36
CA SER A 188 14.16 2.75 1.33
C SER A 188 15.66 2.55 1.10
N ARG A 189 16.20 1.39 1.52
CA ARG A 189 17.64 1.09 1.47
C ARG A 189 18.03 0.21 0.30
N VAL A 190 17.17 -0.74 -0.07
CA VAL A 190 17.39 -1.66 -1.19
C VAL A 190 16.04 -1.99 -1.85
N GLY A 191 15.97 -1.84 -3.17
CA GLY A 191 14.79 -2.15 -3.96
C GLY A 191 14.88 -1.59 -5.37
N ASP A 192 13.88 -1.90 -6.18
CA ASP A 192 13.83 -1.50 -7.60
C ASP A 192 13.52 -0.02 -7.78
N LEU A 193 13.02 0.68 -6.74
CA LEU A 193 12.78 2.13 -6.70
C LEU A 193 13.99 2.94 -6.19
N GLY A 194 15.15 2.30 -6.05
CA GLY A 194 16.37 2.94 -5.57
C GLY A 194 16.34 3.37 -4.11
N ARG A 195 17.44 4.01 -3.68
CA ARG A 195 17.60 4.50 -2.31
C ARG A 195 17.00 5.88 -2.14
N HIS A 196 16.11 6.04 -1.16
CA HIS A 196 15.50 7.32 -0.84
C HIS A 196 14.85 7.29 0.53
N HIS A 197 14.63 8.47 1.09
CA HIS A 197 13.73 8.68 2.22
C HIS A 197 12.42 9.26 1.70
N ALA A 198 11.30 8.89 2.31
CA ALA A 198 10.00 9.42 1.97
C ALA A 198 9.25 9.91 3.21
N VAL A 199 8.50 11.00 3.06
CA VAL A 199 7.43 11.42 3.97
C VAL A 199 6.14 11.42 3.18
N GLN A 200 5.12 10.72 3.67
CA GLN A 200 3.89 10.48 2.91
C GLN A 200 2.67 10.77 3.76
N LEU A 201 1.73 11.56 3.23
CA LEU A 201 0.39 11.70 3.80
C LEU A 201 -0.56 10.83 2.97
N ALA A 202 -1.20 9.88 3.63
CA ALA A 202 -2.19 9.00 3.03
C ALA A 202 -3.56 9.15 3.71
N LEU A 203 -4.62 8.93 2.94
CA LEU A 203 -6.01 8.91 3.39
C LEU A 203 -6.59 7.52 3.14
N SER A 204 -7.49 7.07 4.01
CA SER A 204 -8.26 5.83 3.80
C SER A 204 -9.45 6.13 2.88
N LEU A 205 -9.42 5.63 1.65
CA LEU A 205 -10.49 5.80 0.67
C LEU A 205 -11.09 4.44 0.25
N SER A 206 -12.29 4.48 -0.33
CA SER A 206 -12.91 3.36 -1.03
C SER A 206 -13.49 3.83 -2.37
N PRO A 207 -13.58 2.97 -3.39
CA PRO A 207 -14.30 3.27 -4.62
C PRO A 207 -15.78 3.54 -4.35
N HIS A 208 -16.38 4.45 -5.10
CA HIS A 208 -17.84 4.67 -5.05
C HIS A 208 -18.59 3.41 -5.48
N GLY A 209 -19.66 3.06 -4.76
CA GLY A 209 -20.60 2.00 -5.16
C GLY A 209 -20.06 0.56 -5.10
N GLY A 210 -18.81 0.36 -4.69
CA GLY A 210 -18.22 -0.96 -4.47
C GLY A 210 -18.56 -1.55 -3.10
N VAL A 211 -18.36 -2.86 -2.94
CA VAL A 211 -18.20 -3.47 -1.61
C VAL A 211 -17.04 -2.73 -0.92
N SER A 212 -17.17 -2.41 0.38
CA SER A 212 -16.16 -1.65 1.13
C SER A 212 -14.76 -2.29 1.01
N ASP A 213 -13.96 -1.87 0.03
CA ASP A 213 -12.55 -2.24 -0.15
C ASP A 213 -11.69 -1.04 0.26
N PRO A 214 -11.49 -0.82 1.58
CA PRO A 214 -10.70 0.30 2.06
C PRO A 214 -9.25 0.16 1.61
N GLY A 215 -8.69 1.25 1.09
CA GLY A 215 -7.32 1.31 0.62
C GLY A 215 -6.68 2.66 0.93
N ALA A 216 -5.37 2.71 0.82
CA ALA A 216 -4.61 3.93 1.01
C ALA A 216 -4.56 4.75 -0.28
N PHE A 217 -4.94 6.02 -0.21
CA PHE A 217 -4.61 7.01 -1.23
C PHE A 217 -3.49 7.90 -0.72
N TYR A 218 -2.34 7.87 -1.37
CA TYR A 218 -1.22 8.75 -1.04
C TYR A 218 -1.45 10.14 -1.62
N PHE A 219 -2.22 10.96 -0.90
CA PHE A 219 -2.47 12.37 -1.25
C PHE A 219 -1.18 13.12 -1.56
N ARG A 220 -0.12 12.86 -0.77
CA ARG A 220 1.18 13.46 -1.03
C ARG A 220 2.34 12.57 -0.61
N THR A 221 3.31 12.42 -1.50
CA THR A 221 4.57 11.73 -1.23
C THR A 221 5.74 12.66 -1.52
N VAL A 222 6.60 12.90 -0.54
CA VAL A 222 7.82 13.70 -0.68
C VAL A 222 9.01 12.76 -0.55
N VAL A 223 9.92 12.78 -1.51
CA VAL A 223 11.09 11.88 -1.58
C VAL A 223 12.41 12.64 -1.66
N SER A 224 13.48 12.09 -1.07
CA SER A 224 14.83 12.65 -1.18
C SER A 224 15.52 12.33 -2.52
N GLY A 225 15.16 11.20 -3.12
CA GLY A 225 15.72 10.71 -4.39
C GLY A 225 14.81 10.98 -5.58
N ALA A 226 15.38 11.27 -6.75
CA ALA A 226 14.61 11.53 -7.98
C ALA A 226 14.18 10.25 -8.72
N TYR A 227 14.90 9.14 -8.50
CA TYR A 227 14.77 7.94 -9.31
C TYR A 227 13.37 7.31 -9.23
N SER A 228 12.72 7.34 -8.06
CA SER A 228 11.41 6.74 -7.87
C SER A 228 10.27 7.53 -8.53
N ILE A 229 10.47 8.80 -8.87
CA ILE A 229 9.39 9.72 -9.24
C ILE A 229 8.74 9.31 -10.56
N GLU A 230 9.54 9.21 -11.62
CA GLU A 230 9.05 8.88 -12.95
C GLU A 230 8.41 7.48 -13.04
N PRO A 231 9.05 6.39 -12.53
CA PRO A 231 8.39 5.09 -12.47
C PRO A 231 7.08 5.14 -11.68
N SER A 232 7.06 5.86 -10.55
CA SER A 232 5.87 5.90 -9.70
C SER A 232 4.67 6.56 -10.37
N ARG A 233 4.93 7.70 -11.02
CA ARG A 233 3.96 8.45 -11.78
C ARG A 233 3.44 7.63 -12.96
N ARG A 234 4.33 6.99 -13.70
CA ARG A 234 4.01 6.29 -14.94
C ARG A 234 3.32 4.95 -14.73
N ALA A 235 3.87 4.11 -13.84
CA ALA A 235 3.36 2.75 -13.62
C ALA A 235 2.06 2.73 -12.79
N TRP A 236 1.92 3.67 -11.85
CA TRP A 236 0.85 3.62 -10.86
C TRP A 236 0.05 4.92 -10.71
N GLY A 237 0.43 6.02 -11.38
CA GLY A 237 -0.22 7.32 -11.15
C GLY A 237 0.15 7.96 -9.81
N LEU A 238 1.18 7.46 -9.11
CA LEU A 238 1.58 7.98 -7.81
C LEU A 238 2.46 9.22 -7.98
N GLN A 239 1.93 10.38 -7.61
CA GLN A 239 2.65 11.65 -7.66
C GLN A 239 3.65 11.74 -6.50
N GLN A 240 4.89 12.12 -6.82
CA GLN A 240 5.96 12.29 -5.84
C GLN A 240 6.68 13.62 -6.07
N ASP A 241 6.89 14.36 -4.98
CA ASP A 241 7.68 15.60 -4.98
C ASP A 241 9.11 15.31 -4.54
N LYS A 242 10.11 15.80 -5.29
CA LYS A 242 11.50 15.74 -4.86
C LYS A 242 11.80 16.84 -3.83
N PHE A 243 12.40 16.47 -2.71
CA PHE A 243 12.92 17.42 -1.73
C PHE A 243 14.33 17.02 -1.27
N LYS A 244 15.34 17.79 -1.72
CA LYS A 244 16.75 17.43 -1.55
C LYS A 244 17.20 17.36 -0.09
N ASP A 245 16.62 18.18 0.78
CA ASP A 245 17.06 18.32 2.17
C ASP A 245 16.21 17.49 3.15
N LEU A 246 15.52 16.46 2.66
CA LEU A 246 14.84 15.48 3.52
C LEU A 246 15.88 14.50 4.07
N ASN A 247 16.20 14.64 5.35
CA ASN A 247 17.21 13.87 6.07
C ASN A 247 16.57 12.89 7.05
N LEU A 248 17.33 11.86 7.43
CA LEU A 248 16.95 10.85 8.41
C LEU A 248 18.08 10.63 9.43
N VAL A 249 17.73 10.60 10.71
CA VAL A 249 18.63 10.18 11.78
C VAL A 249 17.98 9.08 12.61
N TYR A 250 18.74 8.02 12.83
CA TYR A 250 18.39 6.93 13.73
C TYR A 250 18.97 7.13 15.12
N ARG A 251 18.18 6.77 16.13
CA ARG A 251 18.59 6.50 17.51
C ARG A 251 18.10 5.12 17.90
N ALA A 252 18.58 4.58 19.02
CA ALA A 252 18.18 3.26 19.49
C ALA A 252 16.66 3.11 19.63
N ASP A 253 15.97 4.18 20.02
CA ASP A 253 14.55 4.20 20.37
C ASP A 253 13.68 5.02 19.41
N SER A 254 14.26 5.62 18.38
CA SER A 254 13.55 6.56 17.52
C SER A 254 14.20 6.77 16.15
N ALA A 255 13.38 7.14 15.18
CA ALA A 255 13.80 7.58 13.85
C ALA A 255 13.21 8.96 13.60
N ARG A 256 14.04 9.91 13.16
CA ARG A 256 13.61 11.29 12.89
C ARG A 256 13.86 11.64 11.44
N PHE A 257 12.79 11.96 10.72
CA PHE A 257 12.82 12.58 9.40
C PHE A 257 12.72 14.10 9.58
N PHE A 258 13.58 14.88 8.93
CA PHE A 258 13.62 16.32 9.13
C PHE A 258 14.20 17.07 7.92
N THR A 259 13.90 18.37 7.85
CA THR A 259 14.53 19.31 6.92
C THR A 259 15.56 20.18 7.61
N GLY A 260 16.55 20.66 6.86
CA GLY A 260 17.56 21.60 7.35
C GLY A 260 18.42 21.05 8.49
N HIS A 261 19.04 21.93 9.28
CA HIS A 261 19.96 21.56 10.38
C HIS A 261 19.32 21.59 11.79
N GLY A 262 17.98 21.58 11.89
CA GLY A 262 17.27 21.35 13.16
C GLY A 262 17.04 22.59 14.04
N GLY A 263 17.01 23.80 13.47
CA GLY A 263 16.57 25.03 14.13
C GLY A 263 15.04 25.27 14.08
N ALA A 264 14.57 26.34 14.72
CA ALA A 264 13.17 26.77 14.65
C ALA A 264 12.71 26.99 13.20
N GLY A 265 11.48 26.58 12.89
CA GLY A 265 10.91 26.69 11.54
C GLY A 265 11.24 25.53 10.61
N ASN A 266 11.90 24.45 11.06
CA ASN A 266 12.13 23.25 10.23
C ASN A 266 10.99 22.23 10.35
N PHE A 267 10.69 21.51 9.25
CA PHE A 267 9.89 20.30 9.35
C PHE A 267 10.67 19.20 10.08
N SER A 268 10.00 18.49 11.00
CA SER A 268 10.54 17.31 11.66
C SER A 268 9.40 16.38 12.10
N ILE A 269 9.52 15.10 11.81
CA ILE A 269 8.70 14.04 12.40
C ILE A 269 9.59 12.97 13.02
N ARG A 270 9.31 12.62 14.28
CA ARG A 270 10.00 11.57 15.01
C ARG A 270 9.04 10.44 15.37
N PHE A 271 9.34 9.26 14.85
CA PHE A 271 8.64 8.03 15.18
C PHE A 271 9.40 7.27 16.28
N PRO A 272 8.71 6.70 17.28
CA PRO A 272 9.34 5.74 18.19
C PRO A 272 9.70 4.46 17.43
N ARG A 273 10.87 3.89 17.71
CA ARG A 273 11.32 2.59 17.20
C ARG A 273 11.12 1.56 18.29
N PHE A 274 10.23 0.62 18.05
CA PHE A 274 9.90 -0.42 19.01
C PHE A 274 9.28 -1.61 18.30
N GLY A 275 9.06 -2.67 19.08
CA GLY A 275 8.41 -3.87 18.60
C GLY A 275 9.39 -4.96 18.19
N LYS A 276 8.86 -6.18 18.15
CA LYS A 276 9.58 -7.40 17.81
C LYS A 276 8.77 -8.29 16.85
N LEU A 277 7.52 -7.90 16.60
CA LEU A 277 6.55 -8.65 15.81
C LEU A 277 7.00 -8.77 14.35
N ARG A 278 6.32 -9.66 13.63
CA ARG A 278 6.54 -9.87 12.20
C ARG A 278 5.21 -10.06 11.47
N SER A 279 5.14 -9.49 10.28
CA SER A 279 4.06 -9.70 9.33
C SER A 279 4.60 -10.36 8.07
N GLU A 280 3.80 -11.23 7.47
CA GLU A 280 4.14 -11.93 6.23
C GLU A 280 3.02 -11.74 5.19
N ASP A 281 3.42 -11.23 4.03
CA ASP A 281 2.58 -11.06 2.83
C ASP A 281 1.23 -10.37 3.10
N VAL A 282 1.24 -9.26 3.84
CA VAL A 282 0.04 -8.42 4.08
C VAL A 282 -0.25 -7.62 2.82
N ALA A 283 -1.39 -7.87 2.17
CA ALA A 283 -1.80 -7.07 1.02
C ALA A 283 -2.40 -5.74 1.49
N LEU A 284 -1.95 -4.65 0.87
CA LEU A 284 -2.42 -3.30 1.14
C LEU A 284 -2.93 -2.71 -0.18
N PRO A 285 -4.26 -2.55 -0.34
CA PRO A 285 -4.81 -1.83 -1.47
C PRO A 285 -4.37 -0.38 -1.45
N VAL A 286 -3.93 0.11 -2.59
CA VAL A 286 -3.55 1.50 -2.82
C VAL A 286 -4.33 2.00 -4.02
N TYR A 287 -4.87 3.21 -3.90
CA TYR A 287 -5.63 3.88 -4.96
C TYR A 287 -4.87 5.07 -5.51
N ALA A 288 -5.01 5.31 -6.81
CA ALA A 288 -4.39 6.42 -7.50
C ALA A 288 -5.19 6.82 -8.76
N LEU A 289 -4.82 7.96 -9.34
CA LEU A 289 -5.25 8.38 -10.68
C LEU A 289 -4.06 8.29 -11.62
N ARG A 290 -4.20 7.50 -12.66
CA ARG A 290 -3.17 7.32 -13.68
C ARG A 290 -3.50 8.16 -14.92
N ALA A 291 -2.53 8.93 -15.38
CA ALA A 291 -2.60 9.56 -16.69
C ALA A 291 -2.37 8.51 -17.78
N PRO A 292 -2.98 8.64 -18.97
CA PRO A 292 -2.78 7.68 -20.05
C PRO A 292 -1.29 7.53 -20.39
N ASP A 293 -0.87 6.29 -20.60
CA ASP A 293 0.49 5.95 -21.05
C ASP A 293 0.44 5.25 -22.41
N GLU A 294 1.41 5.55 -23.28
CA GLU A 294 1.48 4.96 -24.63
C GLU A 294 1.71 3.44 -24.61
N VAL A 295 2.20 2.86 -23.51
CA VAL A 295 2.56 1.44 -23.43
C VAL A 295 1.35 0.53 -23.20
N ASP A 296 0.45 0.89 -22.29
CA ASP A 296 -0.68 0.04 -21.90
C ASP A 296 -2.03 0.75 -22.02
N MET A 297 -2.06 2.02 -22.40
CA MET A 297 -3.26 2.85 -22.58
C MET A 297 -4.16 2.90 -21.34
N LEU A 298 -3.67 2.50 -20.16
CA LEU A 298 -4.43 2.53 -18.93
C LEU A 298 -4.55 3.98 -18.43
N ASP A 299 -5.78 4.44 -18.22
CA ASP A 299 -6.07 5.77 -17.72
C ASP A 299 -7.12 5.76 -16.60
N GLY A 300 -7.17 6.86 -15.85
CA GLY A 300 -8.19 7.08 -14.84
C GLY A 300 -7.90 6.39 -13.49
N PRO A 301 -8.94 6.09 -12.70
CA PRO A 301 -8.83 5.47 -11.40
C PRO A 301 -8.20 4.07 -11.48
N VAL A 302 -7.16 3.85 -10.69
CA VAL A 302 -6.47 2.56 -10.62
C VAL A 302 -6.30 2.08 -9.18
N ARG A 303 -6.25 0.75 -9.05
CA ARG A 303 -5.92 0.00 -7.84
C ARG A 303 -4.57 -0.67 -8.03
N LEU A 304 -3.78 -0.68 -6.97
CA LEU A 304 -2.52 -1.41 -6.90
C LEU A 304 -2.44 -2.14 -5.57
N ILE A 305 -1.79 -3.31 -5.56
CA ILE A 305 -1.57 -4.09 -4.34
C ILE A 305 -0.11 -3.98 -3.93
N LEU A 306 0.12 -3.44 -2.73
CA LEU A 306 1.39 -3.54 -2.03
C LEU A 306 1.35 -4.76 -1.11
N ASN A 307 2.03 -5.83 -1.49
CA ASN A 307 2.24 -6.97 -0.61
C ASN A 307 3.45 -6.69 0.28
N ARG A 308 3.23 -6.58 1.59
CA ARG A 308 4.21 -6.15 2.57
C ARG A 308 4.48 -7.24 3.59
N SER A 309 5.75 -7.53 3.83
CA SER A 309 6.21 -8.27 5.01
C SER A 309 7.11 -7.36 5.86
N GLY A 310 7.10 -7.57 7.16
CA GLY A 310 7.87 -6.77 8.11
C GLY A 310 8.49 -7.61 9.21
N ALA A 311 9.62 -7.14 9.73
CA ALA A 311 10.20 -7.64 10.99
C ALA A 311 10.62 -6.49 11.90
N GLY A 312 10.65 -6.75 13.20
CA GLY A 312 10.86 -5.71 14.21
C GLY A 312 9.68 -4.74 14.24
N GLU A 313 8.47 -5.32 14.17
CA GLU A 313 7.23 -4.55 14.08
C GLU A 313 6.63 -4.27 15.45
N GLY A 314 6.15 -3.04 15.61
CA GLY A 314 5.43 -2.58 16.78
C GLY A 314 4.27 -1.70 16.36
N VAL A 315 3.12 -1.92 16.97
CA VAL A 315 1.94 -1.04 16.87
C VAL A 315 1.48 -0.75 18.28
N GLN A 316 1.13 0.51 18.55
CA GLN A 316 0.53 0.91 19.81
C GLN A 316 -0.63 1.87 19.56
N VAL A 317 -1.67 1.75 20.37
CA VAL A 317 -2.75 2.74 20.43
C VAL A 317 -2.25 3.95 21.22
N GLY A 318 -2.50 5.15 20.69
CA GLY A 318 -1.90 6.39 21.18
C GLY A 318 -0.39 6.44 20.91
N GLY A 319 0.36 6.93 21.90
CA GLY A 319 1.82 7.03 21.87
C GLY A 319 2.35 8.33 21.25
N SER A 320 3.62 8.64 21.53
CA SER A 320 4.20 9.94 21.22
C SER A 320 4.93 9.96 19.89
N VAL A 321 4.30 10.53 18.87
CA VAL A 321 4.96 10.98 17.65
C VAL A 321 5.17 12.49 17.78
N ALA A 322 6.42 12.94 17.64
CA ALA A 322 6.72 14.36 17.71
C ALA A 322 6.74 14.95 16.30
N LEU A 323 5.75 15.77 15.98
CA LEU A 323 5.64 16.49 14.73
C LEU A 323 5.91 17.98 14.97
N THR A 324 6.82 18.54 14.20
CA THR A 324 7.08 19.98 14.11
C THR A 324 6.95 20.37 12.66
N LEU A 325 6.11 21.36 12.39
CA LEU A 325 5.86 21.84 11.05
C LEU A 325 6.83 22.96 10.70
N GLY A 326 7.30 22.95 9.46
CA GLY A 326 8.12 24.02 8.92
C GLY A 326 7.28 25.23 8.51
N ASP A 327 7.92 26.41 8.47
CA ASP A 327 7.29 27.62 7.92
C ASP A 327 7.55 27.69 6.40
N LYS A 328 6.50 27.97 5.63
CA LYS A 328 6.57 28.25 4.19
C LYS A 328 7.55 29.36 3.87
N ALA A 329 7.63 30.40 4.69
CA ALA A 329 8.56 31.52 4.48
C ALA A 329 10.03 31.08 4.58
N SER A 330 10.31 29.97 5.30
CA SER A 330 11.67 29.47 5.53
C SER A 330 12.14 28.40 4.54
N ALA A 331 11.32 28.04 3.53
CA ALA A 331 11.60 26.99 2.54
C ALA A 331 11.86 25.59 3.14
N THR A 332 11.51 25.39 4.41
CA THR A 332 11.62 24.12 5.15
C THR A 332 10.33 23.31 5.10
N CYS A 333 9.28 23.90 4.53
CA CYS A 333 8.05 23.18 4.25
C CYS A 333 8.07 22.58 2.84
N PHE A 334 7.57 21.35 2.72
CA PHE A 334 7.48 20.67 1.42
C PHE A 334 6.39 21.32 0.56
N CYS A 335 6.79 22.27 -0.28
CA CYS A 335 5.90 22.97 -1.20
C CYS A 335 6.14 22.51 -2.63
N SER A 336 5.07 22.33 -3.39
CA SER A 336 5.11 21.96 -4.81
C SER A 336 4.11 22.83 -5.56
N ALA A 337 4.43 23.15 -6.80
CA ALA A 337 3.57 23.98 -7.63
C ALA A 337 2.24 23.24 -7.88
N GLY A 338 1.11 23.93 -7.69
CA GLY A 338 -0.22 23.39 -7.93
C GLY A 338 -0.89 22.68 -6.74
N ILE A 339 -0.12 22.00 -5.87
CA ILE A 339 -0.67 21.18 -4.77
C ILE A 339 -0.57 21.88 -3.40
N GLY A 340 0.22 22.97 -3.30
CA GLY A 340 0.42 23.70 -2.05
C GLY A 340 1.54 23.11 -1.19
N CYS A 341 1.54 23.39 0.12
CA CYS A 341 2.59 22.97 1.05
C CYS A 341 2.11 21.90 2.04
N LEU A 342 2.86 20.80 2.21
CA LEU A 342 2.46 19.68 3.05
C LEU A 342 2.22 20.12 4.49
N CYS A 343 3.07 20.99 5.04
CA CYS A 343 2.90 21.48 6.41
C CYS A 343 1.65 22.35 6.57
N GLU A 344 1.26 23.12 5.56
CA GLU A 344 -0.02 23.85 5.58
C GLU A 344 -1.18 22.85 5.62
N THR A 345 -1.14 21.79 4.81
CA THR A 345 -2.13 20.70 4.85
C THR A 345 -2.18 20.03 6.21
N LEU A 346 -1.03 19.63 6.77
CA LEU A 346 -0.95 18.97 8.08
C LEU A 346 -1.49 19.87 9.20
N SER A 347 -1.22 21.19 9.14
CA SER A 347 -1.73 22.15 10.12
C SER A 347 -3.23 22.42 9.96
N ALA A 348 -3.73 22.49 8.73
CA ALA A 348 -5.15 22.65 8.45
C ALA A 348 -5.98 21.46 8.94
N LEU A 349 -5.42 20.25 8.87
CA LEU A 349 -5.98 19.03 9.46
C LEU A 349 -5.77 18.94 10.98
N GLY A 350 -5.01 19.86 11.58
CA GLY A 350 -4.73 19.92 13.01
C GLY A 350 -3.79 18.83 13.54
N LEU A 351 -3.10 18.08 12.66
CA LEU A 351 -2.30 16.91 13.05
C LEU A 351 -1.09 17.26 13.93
N ASP A 352 -0.65 18.52 13.92
CA ASP A 352 0.41 19.05 14.79
C ASP A 352 -0.07 19.39 16.21
N ARG A 353 -1.40 19.45 16.43
CA ARG A 353 -2.01 19.87 17.70
C ARG A 353 -2.59 18.71 18.49
N VAL A 354 -2.80 17.56 17.86
CA VAL A 354 -3.37 16.36 18.47
C VAL A 354 -2.42 15.19 18.38
N GLN A 355 -2.39 14.37 19.45
CA GLN A 355 -1.65 13.11 19.42
C GLN A 355 -2.30 12.12 18.44
N PRO A 356 -1.51 11.26 17.79
CA PRO A 356 -2.06 10.23 16.92
C PRO A 356 -2.89 9.22 17.71
N ALA A 357 -3.93 8.68 17.08
CA ALA A 357 -4.75 7.59 17.61
C ALA A 357 -3.98 6.27 17.67
N ALA A 358 -3.01 6.07 16.78
CA ALA A 358 -2.08 4.95 16.82
C ALA A 358 -0.77 5.32 16.12
N ASN A 359 0.31 4.64 16.48
CA ASN A 359 1.56 4.71 15.73
C ASN A 359 2.22 3.33 15.67
N GLY A 360 3.18 3.20 14.77
CA GLY A 360 3.97 1.99 14.69
C GLY A 360 5.26 2.17 13.91
N TRP A 361 6.05 1.10 13.99
CA TRP A 361 7.35 1.00 13.36
C TRP A 361 7.53 -0.40 12.78
N THR A 362 8.15 -0.46 11.60
CA THR A 362 8.64 -1.69 10.97
C THR A 362 10.12 -1.49 10.65
N GLU A 363 10.99 -2.30 11.26
CA GLU A 363 12.43 -2.14 11.12
C GLU A 363 12.97 -2.66 9.78
N ARG A 364 12.50 -3.85 9.37
CA ARG A 364 12.91 -4.50 8.12
C ARG A 364 11.66 -4.84 7.31
N MET A 365 11.24 -3.89 6.49
CA MET A 365 10.16 -4.04 5.53
C MET A 365 10.70 -4.59 4.21
N ARG A 366 10.00 -5.57 3.66
CA ARG A 366 10.16 -6.08 2.29
C ARG A 366 8.78 -6.18 1.64
N GLY A 367 8.73 -6.22 0.32
CA GLY A 367 7.47 -6.34 -0.37
C GLY A 367 7.57 -6.26 -1.88
N THR A 368 6.40 -6.31 -2.51
CA THR A 368 6.24 -6.14 -3.94
C THR A 368 5.07 -5.21 -4.22
N LEU A 369 5.26 -4.28 -5.14
CA LEU A 369 4.19 -3.43 -5.63
C LEU A 369 3.78 -3.89 -7.02
N ALA A 370 2.57 -4.44 -7.10
CA ALA A 370 2.00 -5.01 -8.33
C ALA A 370 1.72 -3.93 -9.39
N ALA A 371 1.53 -4.33 -10.65
CA ALA A 371 1.06 -3.42 -11.69
C ALA A 371 -0.33 -2.84 -11.33
N ALA A 372 -0.59 -1.62 -11.82
CA ALA A 372 -1.90 -0.99 -11.65
C ALA A 372 -2.97 -1.75 -12.44
N THR A 373 -4.14 -1.91 -11.83
CA THR A 373 -5.36 -2.42 -12.48
C THR A 373 -6.44 -1.34 -12.46
N PRO A 374 -7.34 -1.28 -13.46
CA PRO A 374 -8.52 -0.43 -13.37
C PRO A 374 -9.31 -0.69 -12.07
N VAL A 375 -9.94 0.34 -11.53
CA VAL A 375 -10.94 0.24 -10.45
C VAL A 375 -12.30 -0.13 -11.00
#